data_AF-A0AAI9HMW2-F1
#
_entry.id   AF-A0AAI9HMW2-F1
#
_cell.length_a   1.000
_cell.length_b   1.000
_cell.length_c   1.000
_cell.angle_alpha   90.00
_cell.angle_beta   90.00
_cell.angle_gamma   90.00
#
_symmetry.space_group_name_H-M   'P 1'
#
loop_
_entity.id
_entity.type
_entity.pdbx_description
1 polymer ?
#
loop_
_entity_poly.entity_id
_entity_poly.type
_entity_poly.pdbx_seq_one_letter_code
_entity_poly.pdbx_strand_id
1 'polypeptide(L)' 'QILKLAESVDAELIVIASHKPGFSTYLLGSTAAAVVRHAKCPVLVVR' A
#
# COMPACT_ATOMS: atom_id res chain seq x y z
N GLN A 1 3.57 -4.16 9.13
CA GLN A 1 4.89 -3.53 9.33
C GLN A 1 5.04 -2.25 8.50
N ILE A 2 4.59 -2.23 7.23
CA ILE A 2 4.64 -1.04 6.34
C ILE A 2 4.22 0.26 7.04
N LEU A 3 3.03 0.30 7.64
CA LEU A 3 2.49 1.52 8.30
C LEU A 3 3.36 2.02 9.45
N LYS A 4 3.85 1.11 10.29
CA LYS A 4 4.73 1.46 11.42
C LYS A 4 6.07 2.00 10.93
N LEU A 5 6.62 1.41 9.87
CA LEU A 5 7.87 1.87 9.28
C LEU A 5 7.69 3.25 8.65
N ALA A 6 6.62 3.45 7.87
CA ALA A 6 6.29 4.72 7.26
C ALA A 6 6.16 5.85 8.30
N GLU A 7 5.52 5.57 9.44
CA GLU A 7 5.45 6.52 10.56
C GLU A 7 6.81 6.76 11.22
N SER A 8 7.63 5.72 11.42
CA SER A 8 8.95 5.87 12.06
C SER A 8 10.00 6.63 11.25
N VAL A 9 9.81 6.72 9.94
CA VAL A 9 10.73 7.42 9.02
C VAL A 9 10.12 8.71 8.45
N ASP A 10 8.97 9.14 8.98
CA ASP A 10 8.19 10.27 8.46
C ASP A 10 8.02 10.22 6.93
N ALA A 11 7.64 9.06 6.41
CA ALA A 11 7.49 8.85 4.97
C ALA A 11 6.41 9.77 4.38
N GLU A 12 6.81 10.59 3.39
CA GLU A 12 5.90 11.50 2.68
C GLU A 12 5.07 10.79 1.59
N LEU A 13 5.46 9.58 1.18
CA LEU A 13 4.75 8.77 0.17
C LEU A 13 5.05 7.28 0.35
N ILE A 14 4.01 6.44 0.22
CA ILE A 14 4.15 4.99 0.09
C ILE A 14 3.84 4.59 -1.35
N VAL A 15 4.73 3.84 -1.99
CA VAL A 15 4.49 3.25 -3.32
C VAL A 15 4.29 1.74 -3.16
N ILE A 16 3.18 1.20 -3.67
CA ILE A 16 2.88 -0.23 -3.55
C ILE A 16 2.18 -0.77 -4.82
N ALA A 17 2.47 -2.02 -5.18
CA ALA A 17 1.74 -2.71 -6.25
C ALA A 17 0.29 -3.03 -5.81
N SER A 18 -0.65 -3.01 -6.76
CA SER A 18 -2.07 -3.28 -6.49
C SER A 18 -2.29 -4.70 -5.96
N HIS A 19 -1.59 -5.69 -6.50
CA HIS A 19 -1.62 -7.09 -6.10
C HIS A 19 -0.46 -7.85 -6.75
N LYS A 20 -0.29 -9.13 -6.40
CA LYS A 20 0.68 -9.99 -7.10
C LYS A 20 0.25 -10.22 -8.55
N PRO A 21 1.15 -10.08 -9.53
CA PRO A 21 0.87 -10.45 -10.91
C PRO A 21 0.25 -11.86 -11.01
N GLY A 22 -0.82 -12.01 -11.78
CA GLY A 22 -1.55 -13.28 -11.93
C GLY A 22 -2.76 -13.48 -10.98
N PHE A 23 -2.97 -12.59 -10.01
CA PHE A 23 -4.20 -12.54 -9.20
C PHE A 23 -5.14 -11.45 -9.75
N SER A 24 -6.02 -11.79 -10.69
CA SER A 24 -6.84 -10.81 -11.45
C SER A 24 -8.23 -10.53 -10.89
N THR A 25 -8.70 -11.29 -9.89
CA THR A 25 -10.07 -11.19 -9.39
C THR A 25 -10.34 -9.98 -8.49
N TYR A 26 -9.30 -9.24 -8.06
CA TYR A 26 -9.44 -8.11 -7.16
C TYR A 26 -8.62 -6.90 -7.63
N LEU A 27 -9.25 -5.72 -7.61
CA LEU A 27 -8.57 -4.46 -7.97
C LEU A 27 -7.42 -4.14 -7.02
N LEU A 28 -7.54 -4.51 -5.74
CA LEU A 28 -6.52 -4.36 -4.69
C LEU A 28 -6.37 -5.68 -3.93
N GLY A 29 -5.12 -6.12 -3.74
CA GLY A 29 -4.77 -7.21 -2.83
C GLY A 29 -4.91 -6.76 -1.38
N SER A 30 -4.99 -7.73 -0.46
CA SER A 30 -5.23 -7.49 0.97
C SER A 30 -4.22 -6.51 1.59
N THR A 31 -2.93 -6.63 1.24
CA THR A 31 -1.89 -5.71 1.71
C THR A 31 -2.09 -4.29 1.17
N ALA A 32 -2.32 -4.13 -0.13
CA ALA A 32 -2.55 -2.81 -0.74
C ALA A 32 -3.80 -2.14 -0.16
N ALA A 33 -4.90 -2.89 -0.01
CA ALA A 33 -6.12 -2.38 0.60
C ALA A 33 -5.89 -1.95 2.06
N ALA A 34 -5.17 -2.74 2.87
CA ALA A 34 -4.86 -2.39 4.25
C ALA A 34 -3.97 -1.15 4.34
N VAL A 35 -2.97 -1.02 3.47
CA VAL A 35 -2.08 0.15 3.46
C VAL A 35 -2.82 1.41 3.04
N VAL A 36 -3.58 1.37 1.94
CA VAL A 36 -4.37 2.52 1.46
C VAL A 36 -5.37 3.00 2.51
N ARG A 37 -5.99 2.07 3.26
CA ARG A 37 -7.00 2.40 4.27
C ARG A 37 -6.43 3.06 5.53
N HIS A 38 -5.18 2.76 5.88
CA HIS A 38 -4.64 3.07 7.21
C HIS A 38 -3.36 3.92 7.19
N ALA A 39 -2.79 4.20 6.01
CA ALA A 39 -1.66 5.11 5.90
C ALA A 39 -2.05 6.54 6.32
N LYS A 40 -1.15 7.20 7.04
CA LYS A 40 -1.28 8.62 7.41
C LYS A 40 -0.71 9.55 6.34
N CYS A 41 0.05 9.00 5.40
CA CYS A 41 0.62 9.71 4.25
C CYS A 41 -0.01 9.20 2.93
N PRO A 42 0.13 9.96 1.83
CA PRO A 42 -0.31 9.53 0.51
C PRO A 42 0.20 8.14 0.12
N VAL A 43 -0.62 7.40 -0.63
CA VAL A 43 -0.28 6.07 -1.15
C VAL A 43 -0.48 6.06 -2.67
N LEU A 44 0.59 5.80 -3.40
CA LEU A 44 0.56 5.54 -4.84
C LEU A 44 0.46 4.04 -5.09
N VAL A 45 -0.65 3.62 -5.69
CA VAL A 45 -0.87 2.22 -6.09
C VAL A 45 -0.50 2.05 -7.56
N VAL A 46 0.47 1.18 -7.83
CA VAL A 46 0.96 0.85 -9.18
C VAL A 46 0.32 -0.45 -9.66
N ARG A 47 0.00 -0.54 -10.95
CA ARG A 47 -0.53 -1.74 -11.62
C ARG A 47 0.53 -2.40 -12.48
#